data_AF-A0A524PG37-F1
#
_entry.id   AF-A0A524PG37-F1
#
_cell.length_a   1.000
_cell.length_b   1.000
_cell.length_c   1.000
_cell.angle_alpha   90.00
_cell.angle_beta   90.00
_cell.angle_gamma   90.00
#
_symmetry.space_group_name_H-M   'P 1'
#
loop_
_entity.id
_entity.type
_entity.pdbx_description
1 polymer ?
#
loop_
_entity_poly.entity_id
_entity_poly.type
_entity_poly.pdbx_seq_one_letter_code
_entity_poly.pdbx_strand_id
1 'polypeptide(L)'
;MGAVGLIVFGYLLGALPFSVAVAVAHGIDPAAEPDLHIALRRSAGWPHAAVAIVVDVAKGVFPVMIGFGFSLSVWAVSLAGVVAVAGQMWPPLLGHGEKGNSTA
;
A
#
# COMPACT_ATOMS: atom_id res chain seq x y z
N MET A 1 8.85 -6.53 -21.63
CA MET A 1 9.34 -6.86 -20.28
C MET A 1 9.09 -5.74 -19.27
N GLY A 2 9.38 -4.46 -19.60
CA GLY A 2 9.18 -3.33 -18.68
C GLY A 2 7.75 -3.18 -18.10
N ALA A 3 6.72 -3.36 -18.92
CA ALA A 3 5.32 -3.28 -18.45
C ALA A 3 4.98 -4.37 -17.41
N VAL A 4 5.33 -5.63 -17.69
CA VAL A 4 5.08 -6.75 -16.76
C VAL A 4 5.86 -6.54 -15.46
N GLY A 5 7.12 -6.12 -15.55
CA GLY A 5 7.93 -5.81 -14.37
C GLY A 5 7.30 -4.72 -13.51
N LEU A 6 6.78 -3.65 -14.13
CA LEU A 6 6.11 -2.56 -13.43
C LEU A 6 4.83 -3.02 -12.73
N ILE A 7 4.02 -3.85 -13.38
CA ILE A 7 2.77 -4.37 -12.83
C ILE A 7 3.05 -5.28 -11.63
N VAL A 8 3.98 -6.22 -11.77
CA VAL A 8 4.38 -7.10 -10.66
C VAL A 8 4.97 -6.28 -9.51
N PHE A 9 5.83 -5.32 -9.82
CA PHE A 9 6.37 -4.40 -8.82
C PHE A 9 5.27 -3.60 -8.10
N GLY A 10 4.30 -3.04 -8.83
CA GLY A 10 3.18 -2.29 -8.26
C GLY A 10 2.39 -3.13 -7.28
N TYR A 11 2.04 -4.36 -7.65
CA TYR A 11 1.33 -5.28 -6.77
C TYR A 11 2.12 -5.61 -5.50
N LEU A 12 3.39 -5.97 -5.64
CA LEU A 12 4.24 -6.32 -4.48
C LEU A 12 4.49 -5.12 -3.57
N LEU A 13 4.65 -3.92 -4.14
CA LEU A 13 4.83 -2.69 -3.39
C LEU A 13 3.55 -2.34 -2.60
N GLY A 14 2.38 -2.42 -3.24
CA GLY A 14 1.08 -2.24 -2.60
C GLY A 14 0.83 -3.24 -1.48
N ALA A 15 1.24 -4.50 -1.67
CA ALA A 15 1.11 -5.57 -0.70
C ALA A 15 2.05 -5.48 0.52
N LEU A 16 2.90 -4.46 0.59
CA LEU A 16 3.78 -4.26 1.74
C LEU A 16 2.96 -4.03 3.02
N PRO A 17 3.10 -4.86 4.07
CA PRO A 17 2.28 -4.79 5.28
C PRO A 17 2.80 -3.74 6.26
N PHE A 18 3.02 -2.50 5.80
CA PHE A 18 3.67 -1.46 6.62
C PHE A 18 2.80 -1.00 7.79
N SER A 19 1.55 -0.58 7.53
CA SER A 19 0.59 -0.17 8.57
C SER A 19 0.36 -1.29 9.60
N VAL A 20 0.28 -2.54 9.12
CA VAL A 20 0.20 -3.75 9.93
C VAL A 20 1.44 -3.92 10.81
N ALA A 21 2.65 -3.76 10.26
CA ALA A 21 3.88 -3.87 11.03
C ALA A 21 3.96 -2.80 12.13
N VAL A 22 3.56 -1.56 11.84
CA VAL A 22 3.50 -0.49 12.85
C VAL A 22 2.45 -0.79 13.91
N ALA A 23 1.28 -1.33 13.54
CA ALA A 23 0.23 -1.70 14.48
C ALA A 23 0.70 -2.80 15.45
N VAL A 24 1.29 -3.88 14.92
CA VAL A 24 1.84 -4.98 15.74
C VAL A 24 2.97 -4.49 16.66
N ALA A 25 3.84 -3.60 16.17
CA ALA A 25 4.90 -3.01 16.99
C ALA A 25 4.38 -2.18 18.18
N HIS A 26 3.14 -1.70 18.11
CA HIS A 26 2.44 -0.98 19.18
C HIS A 26 1.43 -1.85 19.94
N GLY A 27 1.46 -3.18 19.76
CA GLY A 27 0.57 -4.11 20.46
C GLY A 27 -0.90 -4.06 20.01
N ILE A 28 -1.17 -3.48 18.84
CA ILE A 28 -2.51 -3.42 18.24
C ILE A 28 -2.69 -4.69 17.41
N ASP A 29 -3.80 -5.41 17.63
CA ASP A 29 -4.20 -6.54 16.77
C ASP A 29 -4.81 -6.01 15.45
N PRO A 30 -4.12 -6.19 14.31
CA PRO A 30 -4.61 -5.67 13.04
C PRO A 30 -5.88 -6.37 12.55
N ALA A 31 -6.11 -7.62 12.96
CA ALA A 31 -7.28 -8.39 12.54
C ALA A 31 -8.57 -7.95 13.25
N ALA A 32 -8.43 -7.31 14.41
CA ALA A 32 -9.55 -6.81 15.21
C ALA A 32 -9.95 -5.37 14.85
N GLU A 33 -9.13 -4.66 14.08
CA GLU A 33 -9.33 -3.24 13.77
C GLU A 33 -9.84 -3.03 12.34
N PRO A 34 -10.96 -2.31 12.14
CA PRO A 34 -11.53 -2.07 10.81
C PRO A 34 -10.73 -1.06 9.97
N ASP A 35 -9.78 -0.35 10.59
CA ASP A 35 -8.98 0.70 9.97
C ASP A 35 -7.70 0.93 10.79
N LEU A 36 -6.54 0.59 10.21
CA LEU A 36 -5.27 0.64 10.96
C LEU A 36 -4.80 2.07 11.17
N HIS A 37 -5.11 3.01 10.27
CA HIS A 37 -4.73 4.41 10.46
C HIS A 37 -5.48 5.03 11.64
N ILE A 38 -6.77 4.71 11.80
CA ILE A 38 -7.56 5.15 12.96
C ILE A 38 -7.05 4.47 14.24
N ALA A 39 -6.81 3.16 14.20
CA ALA A 39 -6.32 2.41 15.36
C ALA A 39 -4.95 2.91 15.84
N LEU A 40 -4.03 3.18 14.91
CA LEU A 40 -2.73 3.78 15.15
C LEU A 40 -2.85 5.18 15.74
N ARG A 41 -3.72 6.02 15.17
CA ARG A 41 -3.92 7.38 15.68
C ARG A 41 -4.41 7.35 17.13
N ARG A 42 -5.34 6.45 17.44
CA ARG A 42 -5.93 6.31 18.78
C ARG A 42 -4.94 5.76 19.80
N SER A 43 -4.13 4.77 19.42
CA SER A 43 -3.36 3.95 20.38
C SER A 43 -1.86 4.24 20.37
N ALA A 44 -1.28 4.52 19.21
CA ALA A 44 0.15 4.85 19.03
C ALA A 44 0.41 6.36 18.83
N GLY A 45 -0.65 7.15 18.61
CA GLY A 45 -0.58 8.60 18.42
C GLY A 45 -0.42 9.03 16.96
N TRP A 46 -0.55 10.34 16.75
CA TRP A 46 -0.58 10.95 15.40
C TRP A 46 0.66 10.70 14.54
N PRO A 47 1.91 10.75 15.05
CA PRO A 47 3.09 10.56 14.21
C PRO A 47 3.12 9.19 13.52
N HIS A 48 2.77 8.11 14.25
CA HIS A 48 2.76 6.75 13.71
C HIS A 48 1.68 6.56 12.63
N ALA A 49 0.49 7.10 12.87
CA ALA A 49 -0.59 7.09 11.88
C ALA A 49 -0.20 7.88 10.62
N ALA A 50 0.42 9.05 10.79
CA ALA A 50 0.86 9.88 9.67
C ALA A 50 1.93 9.17 8.82
N VAL A 51 2.90 8.51 9.44
CA VAL A 51 3.93 7.73 8.72
C VAL A 51 3.31 6.56 7.96
N ALA A 52 2.35 5.85 8.56
CA ALA A 52 1.63 4.77 7.87
C ALA A 52 0.90 5.27 6.61
N ILE A 53 0.14 6.37 6.74
CA ILE A 53 -0.56 7.01 5.62
C ILE A 53 0.42 7.41 4.51
N VAL A 54 1.52 8.09 4.86
CA VAL A 54 2.52 8.54 3.88
C VAL A 54 3.10 7.36 3.11
N VAL A 55 3.41 6.27 3.80
CA VAL A 55 3.96 5.06 3.17
C VAL A 55 2.92 4.38 2.28
N ASP A 56 1.65 4.30 2.69
CA ASP A 56 0.59 3.70 1.87
C ASP A 56 0.27 4.51 0.61
N VAL A 57 0.31 5.84 0.70
CA VAL A 57 0.22 6.74 -0.47
C VAL A 57 1.42 6.53 -1.40
N ALA A 58 2.63 6.47 -0.84
CA ALA A 58 3.84 6.30 -1.63
C ALA A 58 3.84 4.99 -2.44
N LYS A 59 3.24 3.91 -1.91
CA LYS A 59 3.08 2.64 -2.64
C LYS A 59 2.26 2.76 -3.92
N GLY A 60 1.28 3.66 -3.96
CA GLY A 60 0.47 3.93 -5.15
C GLY A 60 1.17 4.87 -6.14
N VAL A 61 1.89 5.86 -5.60
CA VAL A 61 2.57 6.89 -6.41
C VAL A 61 3.82 6.34 -7.13
N PHE A 62 4.64 5.53 -6.46
CA PHE A 62 5.92 5.09 -7.04
C PHE A 62 5.79 4.27 -8.32
N PRO A 63 4.88 3.27 -8.44
CA PRO A 63 4.71 2.52 -9.68
C PRO A 63 4.27 3.44 -10.83
N VAL A 64 3.45 4.45 -10.55
CA VAL A 64 3.00 5.42 -11.55
C VAL A 64 4.17 6.31 -12.02
N MET A 65 4.93 6.87 -11.08
CA MET A 65 6.10 7.70 -11.39
C MET A 65 7.17 6.95 -12.18
N ILE A 66 7.47 5.71 -11.79
CA ILE A 66 8.43 4.85 -12.50
C ILE A 66 7.91 4.56 -13.91
N GLY A 67 6.63 4.23 -14.05
CA GLY A 67 6.01 3.96 -15.34
C GLY A 67 6.15 5.11 -16.33
N PHE A 68 5.80 6.34 -15.90
CA PHE A 68 5.99 7.53 -16.73
C PHE A 68 7.47 7.89 -16.94
N GLY A 69 8.32 7.73 -15.92
CA GLY A 69 9.76 7.99 -16.01
C GLY A 69 10.47 7.13 -17.06
N PHE A 70 10.00 5.91 -17.29
CA PHE A 70 10.47 5.02 -18.35
C PHE A 70 9.67 5.13 -19.67
N SER A 71 8.79 6.12 -19.80
CA SER A 71 7.94 6.33 -20.99
C SER A 71 7.14 5.07 -21.37
N LEU A 72 6.70 4.30 -20.37
CA LEU A 72 5.84 3.15 -20.60
C LEU A 72 4.44 3.61 -21.04
N SER A 73 3.73 2.73 -21.72
CA SER A 73 2.39 3.01 -22.21
C SER A 73 1.42 3.35 -21.07
N VAL A 74 0.50 4.28 -21.31
CA VAL A 74 -0.52 4.71 -20.33
C VAL A 74 -1.26 3.51 -19.74
N TRP A 75 -1.60 2.49 -20.55
CA TRP A 75 -2.25 1.29 -20.05
C TRP A 75 -1.42 0.55 -18.99
N ALA A 76 -0.10 0.48 -19.15
CA ALA A 76 0.78 -0.23 -18.23
C ALA A 76 0.93 0.55 -16.92
N VAL A 77 1.02 1.88 -17.01
CA VAL A 77 1.07 2.78 -15.85
C VAL A 77 -0.24 2.74 -15.06
N SER A 78 -1.38 2.83 -15.74
CA SER A 78 -2.70 2.72 -15.11
C SER A 78 -2.88 1.37 -14.43
N LEU A 79 -2.51 0.28 -15.11
CA LEU A 79 -2.63 -1.06 -14.54
C LEU A 79 -1.70 -1.23 -13.33
N ALA A 80 -0.48 -0.68 -13.36
CA ALA A 80 0.44 -0.69 -12.22
C ALA A 80 -0.14 -0.01 -10.97
N GLY A 81 -0.86 1.11 -11.13
CA GLY A 81 -1.59 1.75 -10.05
C GLY A 81 -2.73 0.88 -9.51
N VAL A 82 -3.56 0.33 -10.40
CA VAL A 82 -4.68 -0.56 -10.01
C VAL A 82 -4.19 -1.78 -9.23
N VAL A 83 -3.11 -2.42 -9.68
CA VAL A 83 -2.58 -3.59 -8.95
C VAL A 83 -1.87 -3.21 -7.66
N ALA A 84 -1.35 -1.99 -7.51
CA ALA A 84 -0.86 -1.51 -6.22
C ALA A 84 -2.00 -1.41 -5.19
N VAL A 85 -3.17 -0.87 -5.59
CA VAL A 85 -4.37 -0.85 -4.75
C VAL A 85 -4.80 -2.28 -4.41
N ALA A 86 -4.85 -3.16 -5.41
CA ALA A 86 -5.19 -4.57 -5.21
C ALA A 86 -4.19 -5.28 -4.26
N GLY A 87 -2.90 -4.92 -4.32
CA GLY A 87 -1.89 -5.40 -3.40
C GLY A 87 -2.18 -4.99 -1.96
N GLN A 88 -2.57 -3.73 -1.73
CA GLN A 88 -2.94 -3.25 -0.38
C GLN A 88 -4.18 -3.98 0.16
N MET A 89 -5.17 -4.28 -0.70
CA MET A 89 -6.41 -4.97 -0.32
C MET A 89 -6.24 -6.47 -0.11
N TRP A 90 -5.42 -7.11 -0.95
CA TRP A 90 -5.19 -8.56 -0.95
C TRP A 90 -3.68 -8.87 -0.92
N PRO A 91 -2.99 -8.53 0.18
CA PRO A 91 -1.59 -8.85 0.35
C PRO A 91 -1.41 -10.38 0.52
N PRO A 92 -0.46 -11.02 -0.20
CA PRO A 92 -0.28 -12.46 -0.18
C PRO A 92 0.01 -13.05 1.20
N LEU A 93 0.63 -12.25 2.08
CA LEU A 93 1.13 -12.69 3.38
C LEU A 93 0.12 -12.55 4.52
N LEU A 94 -1.00 -11.84 4.32
CA LEU A 94 -1.97 -11.53 5.39
C LEU A 94 -3.40 -11.96 5.06
N GLY A 95 -3.69 -12.38 3.82
CA GLY A 95 -5.03 -12.79 3.37
C GLY A 95 -5.96 -11.61 3.11
N HIS A 96 -6.21 -10.77 4.11
CA HIS A 96 -7.00 -9.54 3.99
C HIS A 96 -6.17 -8.33 4.44
N GLY A 97 -6.05 -7.33 3.56
CA GLY A 97 -5.35 -6.09 3.83
C GLY A 97 -6.30 -4.92 4.10
N GLU A 98 -5.83 -3.70 3.85
CA GLU A 98 -6.61 -2.48 4.07
C GLU A 98 -7.52 -2.14 2.89
N LYS A 99 -8.38 -1.12 3.04
CA LYS A 99 -9.45 -0.78 2.08
C LYS A 99 -8.96 -0.26 0.72
N GLY A 100 -7.66 -0.03 0.54
CA GLY A 100 -7.10 0.54 -0.70
C GLY A 100 -7.24 2.06 -0.83
N ASN A 101 -7.85 2.74 0.15
CA ASN A 101 -8.18 4.17 0.13
C ASN A 101 -6.96 5.10 0.15
N SER A 102 -5.84 4.68 0.72
CA SER A 102 -4.60 5.48 0.74
C SER A 102 -3.71 5.21 -0.47
N THR A 103 -3.79 4.04 -1.09
CA THR A 103 -2.98 3.68 -2.27
C THR A 103 -3.63 4.05 -3.61
N ALA A 104 -4.95 4.32 -3.64
CA ALA A 104 -5.72 4.63 -4.85
C ALA A 104 -5.52 6.05 -5.41
#